data_AF-A0A957E172-F1
#
_entry.id   AF-A0A957E172-F1
#
_cell.length_a   1.000
_cell.length_b   1.000
_cell.length_c   1.000
_cell.angle_alpha   90.00
_cell.angle_beta   90.00
_cell.angle_gamma   90.00
#
_symmetry.space_group_name_H-M   'P 1'
#
loop_
_entity.id
_entity.type
_entity.pdbx_description
1 polymer ?
#
loop_
_entity_poly.entity_id
_entity_poly.type
_entity_poly.pdbx_seq_one_letter_code
_entity_poly.pdbx_strand_id
1 'polypeptide(L)' 'MKNDYQAYLVRFQRRSEANTWRATLENAHSSEVVQFASEKELLLFLLCRLSGRHDKQPGDDQADE' A
#
# COMPACT_ATOMS: atom_id res chain seq x y z
N MET A 1 -23.51 -10.34 6.59
CA MET A 1 -22.09 -10.38 6.18
C MET A 1 -21.68 -8.96 5.86
N LYS A 2 -20.81 -8.34 6.65
CA LYS A 2 -20.15 -7.10 6.22
C LYS A 2 -19.29 -7.51 5.03
N ASN A 3 -19.63 -7.05 3.83
CA ASN A 3 -18.70 -7.14 2.72
C ASN A 3 -17.47 -6.34 3.14
N ASP A 4 -16.32 -7.00 3.28
CA ASP A 4 -15.01 -6.35 3.45
C ASP A 4 -14.69 -5.62 2.15
N TYR A 5 -15.36 -4.49 1.96
CA TYR A 5 -15.20 -3.63 0.82
C TYR A 5 -13.88 -2.89 0.99
N GLN A 6 -12.87 -3.32 0.23
CA GLN A 6 -11.60 -2.64 0.14
C GLN A 6 -11.67 -1.60 -0.99
N ALA A 7 -11.69 -0.33 -0.62
CA ALA A 7 -11.58 0.79 -1.55
C ALA A 7 -10.26 1.50 -1.36
N TYR A 8 -9.53 1.66 -2.46
CA TYR A 8 -8.27 2.38 -2.48
C TYR A 8 -8.28 3.49 -3.53
N LEU A 9 -7.70 4.63 -3.18
CA LEU A 9 -7.39 5.69 -4.12
C LEU A 9 -5.90 5.63 -4.46
N VAL A 10 -5.60 5.47 -5.75
CA VAL A 10 -4.22 5.53 -6.26
C VAL A 10 -3.98 6.87 -6.93
N ARG A 11 -2.91 7.56 -6.54
CA ARG A 11 -2.44 8.79 -7.19
C ARG A 11 -1.07 8.56 -7.77
N PHE A 12 -0.89 8.92 -9.04
CA PHE A 12 0.42 8.89 -9.71
C PHE A 12 0.92 10.30 -9.93
N GLN A 13 2.19 10.54 -9.64
CA GLN A 13 2.86 11.81 -9.87
C GLN A 13 4.23 11.57 -10.51
N ARG A 14 4.51 12.29 -11.60
CA ARG A 14 5.83 12.32 -12.23
C ARG A 14 6.27 13.75 -12.43
N ARG A 15 7.51 14.05 -12.09
CA ARG A 15 8.17 15.32 -12.45
C ARG A 15 8.67 15.21 -13.89
N SER A 16 8.72 16.32 -14.61
CA SER A 16 9.07 16.38 -16.04
C SER A 16 10.37 15.66 -16.41
N GLU A 17 11.35 15.63 -15.51
CA GLU A 17 12.67 15.01 -15.74
C GLU A 17 12.84 13.61 -15.11
N ALA A 18 11.82 13.10 -14.43
CA ALA A 18 11.89 11.79 -13.76
C ALA A 18 11.48 10.67 -14.72
N ASN A 19 12.27 9.59 -14.73
CA ASN A 19 11.98 8.39 -15.52
C ASN A 19 10.96 7.44 -14.87
N THR A 20 10.62 7.66 -13.60
CA THR A 20 9.67 6.83 -12.84
C THR A 20 8.53 7.68 -12.31
N TRP A 21 7.34 7.09 -12.23
CA TRP A 21 6.20 7.69 -11.54
C TRP A 21 6.24 7.32 -10.06
N ARG A 22 6.15 8.33 -9.20
CA ARG A 22 5.85 8.13 -7.78
C ARG A 22 4.36 7.80 -7.65
N ALA A 23 4.02 7.01 -6.65
CA ALA A 23 2.64 6.67 -6.38
C ALA A 23 2.27 6.85 -4.92
N THR A 24 1.00 7.09 -4.67
CA THR A 24 0.41 7.09 -3.33
C THR A 24 -0.83 6.20 -3.36
N LEU A 25 -0.95 5.31 -2.38
CA LEU A 25 -2.10 4.45 -2.18
C LEU A 25 -2.76 4.84 -0.85
N GLU A 26 -4.02 5.24 -0.92
CA GLU A 26 -4.82 5.60 0.25
C GLU A 26 -5.96 4.60 0.41
N ASN A 27 -6.09 4.00 1.59
CA ASN A 27 -7.25 3.20 1.94
C ASN A 27 -8.40 4.14 2.36
N ALA A 28 -9.47 4.16 1.57
CA ALA A 28 -10.60 5.06 1.78
C ALA A 28 -11.36 4.78 3.09
N HIS A 29 -11.19 3.60 3.68
CA HIS A 29 -11.83 3.23 4.93
C HIS A 29 -10.99 3.60 6.17
N SER A 30 -9.70 3.27 6.17
CA SER A 30 -8.81 3.51 7.32
C SER A 30 -8.06 4.83 7.27
N SER A 31 -8.09 5.54 6.13
CA SER A 31 -7.22 6.69 5.83
C SER A 31 -5.72 6.34 5.92
N GLU A 32 -5.36 5.04 5.86
CA GLU A 32 -3.96 4.59 5.75
C GLU A 32 -3.41 5.06 4.40
N VAL A 33 -2.28 5.78 4.41
CA VAL A 33 -1.62 6.29 3.21
C VAL A 33 -0.22 5.71 3.12
N VAL A 34 0.08 5.07 1.98
CA VAL A 34 1.41 4.51 1.67
C VAL A 34 1.97 5.21 0.44
N GLN A 35 3.24 5.59 0.49
CA GLN A 35 3.94 6.27 -0.61
C GLN A 35 4.98 5.34 -1.24
N PHE A 36 5.11 5.43 -2.56
CA PHE A 36 6.03 4.63 -3.36
C PHE A 36 6.89 5.55 -4.23
N ALA A 37 8.19 5.26 -4.30
CA ALA A 37 9.13 6.01 -5.13
C ALA A 37 9.04 5.61 -6.61
N SER A 38 8.43 4.46 -6.91
CA SER A 38 8.21 3.93 -8.26
C SER A 38 6.92 3.13 -8.38
N GLU A 39 6.46 2.94 -9.62
CA GLU A 39 5.34 2.07 -9.99
C GLU A 39 5.63 0.61 -9.65
N LYS A 40 6.89 0.20 -9.77
CA LYS A 40 7.33 -1.17 -9.46
C LYS A 40 7.10 -1.50 -7.99
N GLU A 41 7.44 -0.57 -7.09
CA GLU A 41 7.19 -0.75 -5.65
C GLU A 41 5.69 -0.84 -5.34
N LEU A 42 4.88 0.03 -5.93
CA LEU A 42 3.42 -0.02 -5.81
C LEU A 42 2.87 -1.39 -6.27
N LEU A 43 3.30 -1.86 -7.45
CA LEU A 43 2.83 -3.13 -8.01
C LEU A 43 3.18 -4.32 -7.11
N LEU A 44 4.42 -4.38 -6.61
CA LEU A 44 4.84 -5.42 -5.67
C LEU A 44 4.00 -5.40 -4.39
N PHE A 45 3.74 -4.20 -3.85
CA PHE A 45 2.89 -4.04 -2.68
C PHE A 45 1.46 -4.54 -2.91
N LEU A 46 0.83 -4.13 -4.02
CA LEU A 46 -0.52 -4.54 -4.38
C LEU A 46 -0.60 -6.05 -4.62
N LEU A 47 0.40 -6.63 -5.28
CA LEU A 47 0.48 -8.08 -5.49
C LEU A 47 0.53 -8.82 -4.15
N CYS A 48 1.38 -8.40 -3.21
CA CYS A 48 1.43 -9.02 -1.88
C CYS A 48 0.08 -8.89 -1.14
N ARG A 49 -0.51 -7.68 -1.13
CA ARG A 49 -1.74 -7.39 -0.39
C ARG A 49 -2.96 -8.10 -0.96
N LEU A 50 -3.09 -8.19 -2.30
CA LEU A 50 -4.20 -8.88 -2.98
C LEU A 50 -4.04 -10.40 -2.99
N SER A 51 -2.80 -10.91 -2.91
CA SER A 51 -2.55 -12.35 -2.82
C SER A 51 -2.87 -12.94 -1.43
N GLY A 52 -3.36 -12.13 -0.50
CA GLY A 52 -3.65 -12.56 0.88
C GLY A 52 -2.41 -12.92 1.69
N ARG A 53 -1.20 -12.61 1.17
CA ARG A 53 0.03 -12.68 1.97
C ARG A 53 0.05 -11.46 2.88
N HIS A 54 -0.64 -11.58 4.00
CA HIS A 54 -0.34 -10.77 5.17
C HIS A 54 1.06 -11.17 5.63
N ASP A 55 2.09 -10.55 5.05
CA ASP A 55 3.35 -10.46 5.77
C ASP A 55 3.03 -9.72 7.07
N LYS A 56 3.15 -10.45 8.18
CA LYS A 56 3.12 -9.89 9.51
C LYS A 56 4.06 -8.68 9.51
N GLN A 57 3.53 -7.52 9.85
CA GLN A 57 4.36 -6.35 10.10
C GLN A 57 5.39 -6.75 11.17
N PRO A 58 6.70 -6.56 10.94
CA PRO A 58 7.70 -6.80 11.98
C PRO A 58 7.51 -5.72 13.03
N GLY A 59 6.77 -6.04 14.09
CA GLY A 59 6.34 -5.09 15.11
C GLY A 59 5.45 -5.67 16.19
N ASP A 60 4.77 -6.80 15.94
CA ASP A 60 3.90 -7.46 16.94
C ASP A 60 4.67 -8.40 17.91
N ASP A 61 5.98 -8.17 18.11
CA ASP A 61 6.83 -8.92 19.05
C ASP A 61 7.19 -8.07 20.28
N GLN A 62 6.21 -7.37 20.85
CA GLN A 62 6.32 -6.84 22.21
C GLN A 62 5.01 -6.98 23.00
N ALA A 63 5.17 -7.48 24.22
CA ALA A 63 4.18 -7.78 25.27
C ALA A 63 3.42 -9.11 25.06
N ASP A 64 3.58 -10.15 25.88
CA ASP A 64 3.71 -10.15 27.35
C ASP A 64 4.61 -11.28 27.89
N GLU A 65 5.17 -10.97 29.06
CA GLU A 65 5.94 -11.80 30.01
C GLU A 65 5.32 -13.17 30.36
#